data_AF-A0A432UFD1-F1
#
_entry.id   AF-A0A432UFD1-F1
#
_cell.length_a   1.000
_cell.length_b   1.000
_cell.length_c   1.000
_cell.angle_alpha   90.00
_cell.angle_beta   90.00
_cell.angle_gamma   90.00
#
_symmetry.space_group_name_H-M   'P 1'
#
loop_
_entity.id
_entity.type
_entity.pdbx_description
1 polymer ?
#
loop_
_entity_poly.entity_id
_entity_poly.type
_entity_poly.pdbx_seq_one_letter_code
_entity_poly.pdbx_strand_id
1 'polypeptide(L)'
;MGAIIGLKESFLKERRDLRDKLLSLKAEGRSWKEIEELLREEFKEELSFFKPNLFTYFLLIGGTLLLPLLYLWKVVFEPGSFGYFISRLLFALSAMFSLKGIVGHYVVVFLNRDRFESELRALKATIEGGKNGNGK
;
A
#
# COMPACT_ATOMS: atom_id res chain seq x y z
N MET A 1 -9.23 -8.83 -14.30
CA MET A 1 -9.06 -8.07 -13.05
C MET A 1 -7.57 -7.96 -12.79
N GLY A 2 -6.99 -6.78 -13.00
CA GLY A 2 -5.57 -6.57 -12.73
C GLY A 2 -5.38 -6.28 -11.26
N ALA A 3 -5.13 -7.31 -10.45
CA ALA A 3 -4.73 -7.13 -9.06
C ALA A 3 -3.42 -6.35 -9.06
N ILE A 4 -3.47 -5.06 -8.72
CA ILE A 4 -2.27 -4.28 -8.49
C ILE A 4 -1.57 -4.94 -7.31
N ILE A 5 -0.40 -5.54 -7.55
CA ILE A 5 0.36 -6.26 -6.53
C ILE A 5 0.63 -5.30 -5.36
N GLY A 6 0.00 -5.58 -4.22
CA GLY A 6 0.07 -4.79 -2.99
C GLY A 6 -1.21 -4.03 -2.62
N LEU A 7 -2.21 -3.90 -3.52
CA LEU A 7 -3.52 -3.32 -3.20
C LEU A 7 -4.47 -4.43 -2.73
N LYS A 8 -5.02 -4.32 -1.52
CA LYS A 8 -5.99 -5.31 -1.01
C LYS A 8 -7.42 -4.98 -1.46
N GLU A 9 -8.14 -6.00 -1.94
CA GLU A 9 -9.56 -5.88 -2.25
C GLU A 9 -10.43 -5.82 -0.98
N SER A 10 -10.06 -6.56 0.06
CA SER A 10 -10.65 -6.44 1.39
C SER A 10 -9.69 -6.89 2.50
N PHE A 11 -9.86 -6.39 3.72
CA PHE A 11 -9.09 -6.84 4.88
C PHE A 11 -9.85 -7.90 5.70
N LEU A 12 -11.16 -7.70 5.89
CA LEU A 12 -11.99 -8.51 6.79
C LEU A 12 -12.89 -9.51 6.07
N LYS A 13 -13.03 -9.45 4.74
CA LYS A 13 -13.93 -10.37 3.99
C LYS A 13 -13.29 -11.73 3.78
N GLU A 14 -11.96 -11.77 3.64
CA GLU A 14 -11.18 -12.99 3.39
C GLU A 14 -10.78 -13.73 4.67
N ARG A 15 -10.79 -13.05 5.83
CA ARG A 15 -10.38 -13.62 7.14
C ARG A 15 -11.61 -13.90 8.02
N ARG A 16 -12.30 -15.01 7.73
CA ARG A 16 -13.44 -15.49 8.55
C ARG A 16 -13.02 -15.80 9.99
N ASP A 17 -11.80 -16.31 10.17
CA ASP A 17 -11.12 -16.51 11.44
C ASP A 17 -11.09 -15.25 12.31
N LEU A 18 -10.75 -14.11 11.73
CA LEU A 18 -10.71 -12.83 12.46
C LEU A 18 -12.12 -12.38 12.84
N ARG A 19 -13.12 -12.55 11.96
CA ARG A 19 -14.52 -12.21 12.29
C ARG A 19 -15.04 -13.00 13.47
N ASP A 20 -14.80 -14.31 13.49
CA ASP A 20 -15.26 -15.18 14.58
C ASP A 20 -14.59 -14.82 15.91
N LYS A 21 -13.28 -14.51 15.87
CA LYS A 21 -12.53 -14.02 17.03
C LYS A 21 -13.01 -12.65 17.52
N LEU A 22 -13.42 -11.75 16.61
CA LEU A 22 -13.97 -10.44 16.97
C LEU A 22 -15.34 -10.57 17.65
N LEU A 23 -16.17 -11.50 17.18
CA LEU A 23 -17.47 -11.80 17.79
C LEU A 23 -17.31 -12.44 19.18
N SER A 24 -16.34 -13.33 19.37
CA SER A 24 -16.05 -13.91 20.69
C SER A 24 -15.52 -12.87 21.67
N LEU A 25 -14.57 -12.03 21.26
CA LEU A 25 -14.04 -10.93 22.09
C LEU A 25 -15.13 -9.95 22.52
N LYS A 26 -16.10 -9.68 21.64
CA LYS A 26 -17.28 -8.87 22.00
C LYS A 26 -18.20 -9.59 22.98
N ALA A 27 -18.41 -10.90 22.81
CA ALA A 27 -19.20 -11.71 23.74
C ALA A 27 -18.58 -11.77 25.14
N GLU A 28 -17.24 -11.72 25.22
CA GLU A 28 -16.46 -11.60 26.46
C GLU A 28 -16.55 -10.20 27.11
N GLY A 29 -17.24 -9.24 26.48
CA GLY A 29 -17.46 -7.91 27.04
C GLY A 29 -16.32 -6.91 26.81
N ARG A 30 -15.35 -7.22 25.93
CA ARG A 30 -14.29 -6.28 25.53
C ARG A 30 -14.88 -5.01 24.93
N SER A 31 -14.22 -3.89 25.21
CA SER A 31 -14.59 -2.61 24.63
C SER A 31 -14.25 -2.55 23.14
N TRP A 32 -14.98 -1.74 22.37
CA TRP A 32 -14.68 -1.52 20.94
C TRP A 32 -13.25 -1.02 20.73
N LYS A 33 -12.72 -0.24 21.68
CA LYS A 33 -11.36 0.31 21.61
C LYS A 33 -10.29 -0.78 21.62
N GLU A 34 -10.45 -1.80 22.45
CA GLU A 34 -9.53 -2.95 22.49
C GLU A 34 -9.61 -3.77 21.19
N ILE A 35 -10.82 -3.93 20.64
CA ILE A 35 -11.04 -4.62 19.37
C ILE A 35 -10.35 -3.88 18.21
N GLU A 36 -10.47 -2.55 18.19
CA GLU A 36 -9.81 -1.70 17.18
C GLU A 36 -8.28 -1.77 17.30
N GLU A 37 -7.73 -1.73 18.52
CA GLU A 37 -6.29 -1.85 18.75
C GLU A 37 -5.75 -3.21 18.25
N LEU A 38 -6.44 -4.31 18.56
CA LEU A 38 -6.06 -5.64 18.06
C LEU A 38 -6.07 -5.74 16.53
N LEU A 39 -7.07 -5.15 15.86
CA LEU A 39 -7.11 -5.14 14.40
C LEU A 39 -6.03 -4.27 13.80
N ARG A 40 -5.72 -3.12 14.40
CA ARG A 40 -4.63 -2.26 13.96
C ARG A 40 -3.28 -2.94 14.11
N GLU A 41 -3.09 -3.74 15.17
CA GLU A 41 -1.87 -4.55 15.34
C GLU A 41 -1.76 -5.66 14.31
N GLU A 42 -2.82 -6.46 14.12
CA GLU A 42 -2.86 -7.57 13.15
C GLU A 42 -2.54 -7.09 11.73
N PHE A 43 -3.10 -5.95 11.32
CA PHE A 43 -2.90 -5.38 9.98
C PHE A 43 -1.78 -4.34 9.91
N LYS A 44 -1.00 -4.15 10.99
CA LYS A 44 0.06 -3.13 11.06
C LYS A 44 1.08 -3.26 9.94
N GLU A 45 1.50 -4.49 9.65
CA GLU A 45 2.45 -4.74 8.56
C GLU A 45 1.86 -4.46 7.19
N GLU A 46 0.56 -4.71 7.01
CA GLU A 46 -0.13 -4.46 5.74
C GLU A 46 -0.42 -2.98 5.48
N LEU A 47 -0.61 -2.23 6.56
CA LEU A 47 -0.77 -0.79 6.57
C LEU A 47 0.55 -0.03 6.62
N SER A 48 1.66 -0.75 6.82
CA SER A 48 2.98 -0.16 6.92
C SER A 48 3.42 0.40 5.57
N PHE A 49 3.98 1.60 5.61
CA PHE A 49 4.66 2.20 4.46
C PHE A 49 5.85 1.35 3.98
N PHE A 50 6.45 0.55 4.86
CA PHE A 50 7.60 -0.27 4.52
C PHE A 50 7.23 -1.56 3.77
N LYS A 51 5.94 -1.87 3.61
CA LYS A 51 5.54 -3.06 2.85
C LYS A 51 5.79 -2.83 1.36
N PRO A 52 6.65 -3.64 0.71
CA PRO A 52 6.94 -3.46 -0.70
C PRO A 52 5.69 -3.73 -1.54
N ASN A 53 5.47 -2.91 -2.56
CA ASN A 53 4.46 -3.11 -3.59
C ASN A 53 5.09 -2.97 -4.97
N LEU A 54 4.30 -3.19 -6.04
CA LEU A 54 4.79 -3.10 -7.42
C LEU A 54 5.54 -1.79 -7.70
N PHE A 55 5.05 -0.68 -7.16
CA PHE A 55 5.62 0.64 -7.38
C PHE A 55 6.93 0.86 -6.61
N THR A 56 7.12 0.19 -5.47
CA THR A 56 8.43 0.14 -4.79
C THR A 56 9.49 -0.42 -5.72
N TYR A 57 9.19 -1.46 -6.50
CA TYR A 57 10.14 -2.02 -7.46
C TYR A 57 10.44 -1.06 -8.62
N PHE A 58 9.44 -0.32 -9.12
CA PHE A 58 9.69 0.74 -10.11
C PHE A 58 10.59 1.84 -9.57
N LEU A 59 10.43 2.21 -8.29
CA LEU A 59 11.31 3.17 -7.63
C LEU A 59 12.74 2.63 -7.52
N LEU A 60 12.91 1.39 -7.06
CA LEU A 60 14.23 0.79 -6.89
C LEU A 60 14.95 0.68 -8.24
N ILE A 61 14.31 0.10 -9.25
CA ILE A 61 14.92 -0.08 -10.58
C ILE A 61 15.23 1.27 -11.22
N GLY A 62 14.26 2.18 -11.26
CA GLY A 62 14.47 3.53 -11.82
C GLY A 62 15.56 4.28 -11.07
N GLY A 63 15.53 4.24 -9.74
CA GLY A 63 16.45 4.97 -8.87
C GLY A 63 17.89 4.48 -9.00
N THR A 64 18.07 3.16 -9.00
CA THR A 64 19.38 2.54 -9.19
C THR A 64 19.96 2.84 -10.58
N LEU A 65 19.13 2.99 -11.62
CA LEU A 65 19.60 3.33 -12.97
C LEU A 65 19.94 4.82 -13.15
N LEU A 66 19.35 5.72 -12.36
CA LEU A 66 19.59 7.17 -12.47
C LEU A 66 21.06 7.55 -12.22
N LEU A 67 21.67 7.03 -11.15
CA LEU A 67 23.03 7.41 -10.75
C LEU A 67 24.11 6.94 -11.75
N PRO A 68 24.12 5.67 -12.20
CA PRO A 68 25.02 5.22 -13.25
C PRO A 68 24.84 5.99 -14.57
N LEU A 69 23.60 6.28 -14.98
CA LEU A 69 23.34 7.02 -16.21
C LEU A 69 23.86 8.47 -16.13
N LEU A 70 23.67 9.14 -15.00
CA LEU A 70 24.26 10.46 -14.73
C LEU A 70 25.79 10.44 -14.78
N TYR A 71 26.40 9.40 -14.22
CA TYR A 71 27.85 9.23 -14.24
C TYR A 71 28.36 9.05 -15.68
N LEU A 72 27.72 8.18 -16.46
CA LEU A 72 28.07 7.94 -17.86
C LEU A 72 27.96 9.21 -18.72
N TRP A 73 26.99 10.09 -18.46
CA TRP A 73 26.92 11.40 -19.12
C TRP A 73 28.07 12.31 -18.79
N LYS A 74 28.49 12.31 -17.53
CA LYS A 74 29.52 13.23 -17.07
C LYS A 74 30.91 12.81 -17.54
N VAL A 75 31.15 11.50 -17.70
CA VAL A 75 32.50 10.94 -17.83
C VAL A 75 32.75 10.27 -19.18
N VAL A 76 31.75 9.65 -19.80
CA VAL A 76 31.97 8.71 -20.91
C VAL A 76 31.44 9.24 -22.24
N PHE A 77 30.28 9.89 -22.26
CA PHE A 77 29.63 10.28 -23.52
C PHE A 77 29.89 11.74 -23.88
N GLU A 78 30.47 11.97 -25.05
CA GLU A 78 30.60 13.31 -25.61
C GLU A 78 29.24 13.85 -26.08
N PRO A 79 28.92 15.13 -25.80
CA PRO A 79 27.72 15.79 -26.30
C PRO A 79 27.63 15.70 -27.82
N GLY A 80 26.51 15.19 -28.34
CA GLY A 80 26.27 15.04 -29.79
C GLY A 80 26.52 13.63 -30.33
N SER A 81 27.09 12.71 -29.53
CA SER A 81 27.21 11.30 -29.89
C SER A 81 25.88 10.53 -29.76
N PHE A 82 25.72 9.45 -30.51
CA PHE A 82 24.55 8.57 -30.39
C PHE A 82 24.42 7.97 -28.98
N GLY A 83 25.54 7.62 -28.34
CA GLY A 83 25.55 7.15 -26.95
C GLY A 83 25.07 8.19 -25.94
N TYR A 84 25.39 9.46 -26.16
CA TYR A 84 24.86 10.57 -25.37
C TYR A 84 23.33 10.69 -25.51
N PHE A 85 22.80 10.53 -26.73
CA PHE A 85 21.35 10.54 -26.95
C PHE A 85 20.63 9.37 -26.25
N ILE A 86 21.12 8.14 -26.42
CA ILE A 86 20.50 6.94 -25.82
C ILE A 86 20.53 7.00 -24.29
N SER A 87 21.65 7.42 -23.72
CA SER A 87 21.76 7.57 -22.27
C SER A 87 20.81 8.66 -21.75
N ARG A 88 20.62 9.79 -22.46
CA ARG A 88 19.57 10.81 -22.20
C ARG A 88 18.17 10.24 -22.17
N LEU A 89 17.84 9.41 -23.15
CA LEU A 89 16.55 8.74 -23.21
C LEU A 89 16.36 7.79 -22.01
N LEU A 90 17.33 6.93 -21.74
CA LEU A 90 17.26 5.96 -20.63
C LEU A 90 17.14 6.64 -19.27
N PHE A 91 17.82 7.76 -19.06
CA PHE A 91 17.69 8.51 -17.81
C PHE A 91 16.30 9.12 -17.67
N ALA A 92 15.75 9.72 -18.73
CA ALA A 92 14.42 10.30 -18.69
C ALA A 92 13.36 9.22 -18.37
N LEU A 93 13.49 8.04 -18.98
CA LEU A 93 12.65 6.88 -18.66
C LEU A 93 12.84 6.41 -17.21
N SER A 94 14.09 6.34 -16.74
CA SER A 94 14.39 5.93 -15.36
C SER A 94 13.83 6.92 -14.35
N ALA A 95 13.94 8.22 -14.62
CA ALA A 95 13.37 9.29 -13.80
C ALA A 95 11.84 9.19 -13.75
N MET A 96 11.20 8.94 -14.89
CA MET A 96 9.76 8.74 -14.97
C MET A 96 9.31 7.51 -14.18
N PHE A 97 10.05 6.40 -14.26
CA PHE A 97 9.78 5.20 -13.46
C PHE A 97 9.97 5.43 -11.97
N SER A 98 11.03 6.13 -11.55
CA SER A 98 11.24 6.49 -10.14
C SER A 98 10.12 7.36 -9.59
N LEU A 99 9.73 8.40 -10.34
CA LEU A 99 8.65 9.30 -9.95
C LEU A 99 7.33 8.52 -9.82
N LYS A 100 7.00 7.70 -10.82
CA LYS A 100 5.81 6.85 -10.80
C LYS A 100 5.87 5.81 -9.68
N GLY A 101 7.05 5.31 -9.35
CA GLY A 101 7.30 4.39 -8.25
C GLY A 101 7.01 5.01 -6.89
N ILE A 102 7.53 6.21 -6.62
CA ILE A 102 7.26 6.93 -5.36
C ILE A 102 5.77 7.23 -5.21
N VAL A 103 5.18 7.86 -6.24
CA VAL A 103 3.78 8.28 -6.19
C VAL A 103 2.85 7.08 -6.10
N GLY A 104 3.07 6.06 -6.92
CA GLY A 104 2.25 4.85 -6.91
C GLY A 104 2.37 4.08 -5.61
N HIS A 105 3.55 4.03 -5.01
CA HIS A 105 3.75 3.37 -3.72
C HIS A 105 2.93 4.06 -2.62
N TYR A 106 3.02 5.40 -2.56
CA TYR A 106 2.25 6.19 -1.60
C TYR A 106 0.74 6.02 -1.79
N VAL A 107 0.26 6.05 -3.04
CA VAL A 107 -1.15 5.86 -3.37
C VAL A 107 -1.65 4.50 -2.91
N VAL A 108 -0.90 3.42 -3.14
CA VAL A 108 -1.30 2.07 -2.71
C VAL A 108 -1.39 1.97 -1.19
N VAL A 109 -0.40 2.51 -0.47
CA VAL A 109 -0.41 2.53 1.01
C VAL A 109 -1.61 3.34 1.52
N PHE A 110 -1.87 4.51 0.92
CA PHE A 110 -2.99 5.36 1.29
C PHE A 110 -4.34 4.67 1.05
N LEU A 111 -4.54 4.07 -0.13
CA LEU A 111 -5.77 3.34 -0.46
C LEU A 111 -6.02 2.14 0.46
N ASN A 112 -4.96 1.41 0.81
CA ASN A 112 -5.05 0.31 1.76
C ASN A 112 -5.47 0.80 3.15
N ARG A 113 -4.90 1.92 3.62
CA ARG A 113 -5.25 2.52 4.91
C ARG A 113 -6.68 3.04 4.93
N ASP A 114 -7.09 3.77 3.90
CA ASP A 114 -8.45 4.30 3.79
C ASP A 114 -9.48 3.15 3.74
N ARG A 115 -9.19 2.10 2.97
CA ARG A 115 -10.04 0.90 2.92
C ARG A 115 -10.12 0.20 4.27
N PHE A 116 -9.02 -0.01 4.97
CA PHE A 116 -9.03 -0.57 6.32
C PHE A 116 -9.86 0.27 7.30
N GLU A 117 -9.69 1.60 7.29
CA GLU A 117 -10.49 2.50 8.13
C GLU A 117 -11.98 2.44 7.79
N SER A 118 -12.34 2.33 6.51
CA SER A 118 -13.72 2.17 6.05
C SER A 118 -14.34 0.85 6.54
N GLU A 119 -13.59 -0.26 6.45
CA GLU A 119 -14.03 -1.57 6.91
C GLU A 119 -14.18 -1.62 8.43
N LEU A 120 -13.27 -0.98 9.16
CA LEU A 120 -13.31 -0.88 10.62
C LEU A 120 -14.53 -0.08 11.09
N ARG A 121 -14.85 1.04 10.41
CA ARG A 121 -16.09 1.81 10.68
C ARG A 121 -17.35 1.01 10.37
N ALA A 122 -17.38 0.27 9.26
CA ALA A 122 -18.51 -0.60 8.92
C ALA A 122 -18.70 -1.73 9.95
N LEU A 123 -17.60 -2.32 10.42
CA LEU A 123 -17.62 -3.34 11.47
C LEU A 123 -18.17 -2.75 12.78
N LYS A 124 -17.72 -1.55 13.18
CA LYS A 124 -18.26 -0.83 14.34
C LYS A 124 -19.76 -0.63 14.24
N ALA A 125 -20.23 -0.10 13.10
CA ALA A 125 -21.65 0.16 12.87
C ALA A 125 -22.48 -1.13 12.91
N THR A 126 -21.96 -2.24 12.38
CA THR A 126 -22.64 -3.54 12.44
C THR A 126 -22.76 -4.05 13.88
N ILE A 127 -21.70 -3.86 14.67
CA ILE A 127 -21.58 -4.36 16.04
C ILE A 127 -22.38 -3.48 17.02
N GLU A 128 -22.29 -2.16 16.94
CA GLU A 128 -22.97 -1.24 17.85
C GLU A 128 -24.40 -0.94 17.39
N GLY A 129 -24.62 -0.77 16.07
CA GLY A 129 -25.94 -0.50 15.49
C GLY A 129 -26.90 -1.69 15.48
N GLY A 130 -26.37 -2.93 15.55
CA GLY A 130 -27.17 -4.14 15.70
C GLY A 130 -27.98 -4.21 17.01
N LYS A 131 -27.67 -3.39 18.02
CA LYS A 131 -28.45 -3.31 19.27
C LYS A 131 -29.73 -2.49 19.16
N ASN A 132 -29.95 -1.75 18.07
CA ASN A 132 -31.17 -0.93 17.89
C ASN A 132 -32.22 -1.56 16.96
N GLY A 133 -32.10 -2.86 16.64
CA GLY A 133 -32.99 -3.58 15.73
C GLY A 133 -33.74 -4.78 16.33
N ASN A 134 -33.68 -5.01 17.64
CA ASN A 134 -34.47 -6.07 18.30
C ASN A 134 -35.53 -5.47 19.22
N GLY A 135 -36.38 -4.65 18.60
CA GLY A 135 -37.49 -3.95 19.23
C GLY A 135 -38.68 -3.88 18.28
N LYS A 136 -39.16 -5.04 17.84
CA LYS A 136 -40.57 -5.39 17.59
C LYS A 136 -40.68 -6.80 17.04
#